data_AF-A0A3S4QUC5-F1
#
_entry.id   AF-A0A3S4QUC5-F1
#
_cell.length_a   1.000
_cell.length_b   1.000
_cell.length_c   1.000
_cell.angle_alpha   90.00
_cell.angle_beta   90.00
_cell.angle_gamma   90.00
#
_symmetry.space_group_name_H-M   'P 1'
#
loop_
_entity.id
_entity.type
_entity.pdbx_description
1 polymer ?
#
loop_
_entity_poly.entity_id
_entity_poly.type
_entity_poly.pdbx_seq_one_letter_code
_entity_poly.pdbx_strand_id
1 'polypeptide(L)'
;MEAPQKYSVVTRQLLAPSLEELSSVLNEGLKKHFTEVDVQVIDCPDLRNAPYHLAGETLCGNAKVADVGGVPYLIPTPHLNKPAYSLIEIGHLMGFKQASIVGASFSPHAICGNCELIPNLYYYTDDSGQLRVENETHGAKIGASGECVLFKPNVTEFNLLGNLFVCDAKPGKVLKIKASKRIAGDNFTTSIRNTLREKYGTNRVSVGGVFVIKQGAAKLHIMPELSKTPLNTPEDVNNWLKFYEMKAPLICLTVFHSYDDDLDLRVEHTHCFSTHGAGGHYHEDTTPDDVEYEAIFNVAEQLYRIDAPPMVQKFHI
;
A
#
# COMPACT_ATOMS: atom_id res chain seq x y z
N MET A 1 5.73 -13.12 -32.58
CA MET A 1 4.36 -13.33 -32.08
C MET A 1 4.36 -12.85 -30.65
N GLU A 2 3.58 -11.81 -30.34
CA GLU A 2 3.41 -11.37 -28.94
C GLU A 2 2.75 -12.49 -28.15
N ALA A 3 3.27 -12.76 -26.94
CA ALA A 3 2.63 -13.73 -26.05
C ALA A 3 1.21 -13.23 -25.70
N PRO A 4 0.21 -14.12 -25.60
CA PRO A 4 -1.14 -13.71 -25.23
C PRO A 4 -1.13 -13.00 -23.87
N GLN A 5 -1.88 -11.90 -23.78
CA GLN A 5 -1.96 -11.09 -22.57
C GLN A 5 -2.56 -11.94 -21.42
N LYS A 6 -1.75 -12.18 -20.38
CA LYS A 6 -2.07 -13.09 -19.25
C LYS A 6 -3.25 -12.62 -18.38
N TYR A 7 -3.48 -11.31 -18.30
CA TYR A 7 -4.48 -10.69 -17.43
C TYR A 7 -5.30 -9.65 -18.20
N SER A 8 -6.58 -9.48 -17.87
CA SER A 8 -7.34 -8.31 -18.33
C SER A 8 -6.77 -7.04 -17.69
N VAL A 9 -6.59 -5.97 -18.45
CA VAL A 9 -6.03 -4.71 -17.95
C VAL A 9 -6.87 -3.54 -18.42
N VAL A 10 -7.24 -2.69 -17.47
CA VAL A 10 -7.83 -1.37 -17.73
C VAL A 10 -6.86 -0.31 -17.23
N THR A 11 -6.44 0.58 -18.13
CA THR A 11 -5.55 1.70 -17.80
C THR A 11 -6.33 3.01 -17.71
N ARG A 12 -5.94 3.88 -16.79
CA ARG A 12 -6.41 5.26 -16.68
C ARG A 12 -5.23 6.21 -16.55
N GLN A 13 -5.28 7.32 -17.28
CA GLN A 13 -4.46 8.48 -16.96
C GLN A 13 -5.04 9.15 -15.71
N LEU A 14 -4.17 9.59 -14.81
CA LEU A 14 -4.54 10.22 -13.56
C LEU A 14 -4.30 11.72 -13.63
N LEU A 15 -5.00 12.47 -12.77
CA LEU A 15 -4.56 13.81 -12.45
C LEU A 15 -3.32 13.67 -11.54
N ALA A 16 -2.18 14.17 -12.03
CA ALA A 16 -0.95 14.29 -11.27
C ALA A 16 -0.60 15.78 -11.10
N PRO A 17 -1.15 16.45 -10.07
CA PRO A 17 -0.80 17.85 -9.79
C PRO A 17 0.68 17.96 -9.41
N SER A 18 1.26 19.15 -9.53
CA SER A 18 2.65 19.34 -9.11
C SER A 18 2.81 19.09 -7.62
N LEU A 19 4.02 18.67 -7.20
CA LEU A 19 4.30 18.46 -5.78
C LEU A 19 4.16 19.77 -4.99
N GLU A 20 4.44 20.92 -5.61
CA GLU A 20 4.25 22.24 -5.00
C GLU A 20 2.78 22.56 -4.74
N GLU A 21 1.89 22.24 -5.70
CA GLU A 21 0.45 22.39 -5.52
C GLU A 21 -0.06 21.45 -4.43
N LEU A 22 0.30 20.16 -4.51
CA LEU A 22 -0.08 19.17 -3.49
C LEU A 22 0.42 19.58 -2.10
N SER A 23 1.65 20.08 -2.00
CA SER A 23 2.21 20.57 -0.75
C SER A 23 1.34 21.66 -0.14
N SER A 24 0.98 22.69 -0.93
CA SER A 24 0.12 23.77 -0.46
C SER A 24 -1.28 23.28 -0.06
N VAL A 25 -1.90 22.43 -0.88
CA VAL A 25 -3.25 21.89 -0.63
C VAL A 25 -3.28 21.06 0.66
N LEU A 26 -2.30 20.18 0.85
CA LEU A 26 -2.24 19.29 2.00
C LEU A 26 -1.83 20.03 3.28
N ASN A 27 -0.94 21.03 3.19
CA ASN A 27 -0.56 21.83 4.35
C ASN A 27 -1.76 22.57 4.96
N GLU A 28 -2.66 23.09 4.12
CA GLU A 28 -3.89 23.73 4.59
C GLU A 28 -4.97 22.72 4.99
N GLY A 29 -5.21 21.68 4.18
CA GLY A 29 -6.29 20.72 4.45
C GLY A 29 -6.08 19.89 5.71
N LEU A 30 -4.85 19.43 5.96
CA LEU A 30 -4.55 18.56 7.10
C LEU A 30 -4.64 19.27 8.46
N LYS A 31 -4.60 20.61 8.50
CA LYS A 31 -4.82 21.40 9.74
C LYS A 31 -6.23 21.24 10.31
N LYS A 32 -7.18 20.72 9.53
CA LYS A 32 -8.51 20.33 10.01
C LYS A 32 -8.48 19.03 10.82
N HIS A 33 -7.43 18.22 10.66
CA HIS A 33 -7.31 16.86 11.17
C HIS A 33 -6.19 16.69 12.20
N PHE A 34 -5.17 17.55 12.16
CA PHE A 34 -4.00 17.49 13.04
C PHE A 34 -3.66 18.87 13.57
N THR A 35 -3.13 18.92 14.80
CA THR A 35 -2.73 20.18 15.44
C THR A 35 -1.47 20.76 14.79
N GLU A 36 -0.50 19.90 14.48
CA GLU A 36 0.75 20.31 13.86
C GLU A 36 0.88 19.63 12.50
N VAL A 37 1.10 20.43 11.46
CA VAL A 37 1.22 19.97 10.07
C VAL A 37 2.37 20.72 9.40
N ASP A 38 3.23 19.98 8.72
CA ASP A 38 4.26 20.52 7.85
C ASP A 38 4.37 19.65 6.60
N VAL A 39 3.99 20.22 5.46
CA VAL A 39 4.09 19.57 4.14
C VAL A 39 5.08 20.33 3.29
N GLN A 40 6.07 19.62 2.75
CA GLN A 40 7.18 20.19 2.00
C GLN A 40 7.51 19.35 0.76
N VAL A 41 8.02 20.02 -0.27
CA VAL A 41 8.67 19.35 -1.40
C VAL A 41 10.17 19.31 -1.13
N ILE A 42 10.74 18.12 -1.07
CA ILE A 42 12.17 17.92 -0.81
C ILE A 42 12.80 17.05 -1.89
N ASP A 43 14.13 17.11 -2.01
CA ASP A 43 14.85 16.06 -2.72
C ASP A 43 14.70 14.74 -1.94
N CYS A 44 14.39 13.66 -2.65
CA CYS A 44 14.14 12.37 -2.03
C CYS A 44 15.41 11.90 -1.30
N PRO A 45 15.35 11.65 0.01
CA PRO A 45 16.46 11.01 0.71
C PRO A 45 16.59 9.56 0.24
N ASP A 46 17.72 8.91 0.55
CA ASP A 46 17.87 7.47 0.34
C ASP A 46 16.96 6.70 1.32
N LEU A 47 15.87 6.15 0.78
CA LEU A 47 14.82 5.47 1.52
C LEU A 47 15.20 4.04 1.95
N ARG A 48 16.37 3.53 1.56
CA ARG A 48 16.89 2.25 2.09
C ARG A 48 17.26 2.38 3.57
N ASN A 49 17.64 3.57 3.98
CA ASN A 49 18.09 3.85 5.34
C ASN A 49 16.90 4.03 6.29
N ALA A 50 17.20 3.95 7.60
CA ALA A 50 16.24 4.32 8.62
C ALA A 50 15.76 5.77 8.42
N PRO A 51 14.48 6.07 8.67
CA PRO A 51 13.49 5.18 9.27
C PRO A 51 12.63 4.37 8.26
N TYR A 52 12.95 4.38 6.96
CA TYR A 52 12.04 3.90 5.91
C TYR A 52 12.29 2.45 5.47
N HIS A 53 13.54 2.00 5.47
CA HIS A 53 13.90 0.59 5.21
C HIS A 53 13.31 0.02 3.90
N LEU A 54 13.28 0.80 2.83
CA LEU A 54 12.83 0.34 1.51
C LEU A 54 13.92 -0.46 0.77
N ALA A 55 13.53 -1.31 -0.17
CA ALA A 55 14.47 -1.97 -1.08
C ALA A 55 15.03 -0.98 -2.13
N GLY A 56 14.17 -0.09 -2.63
CA GLY A 56 14.53 0.95 -3.60
C GLY A 56 15.04 2.22 -2.93
N GLU A 57 15.99 2.91 -3.59
CA GLU A 57 16.59 4.14 -3.07
C GLU A 57 15.60 5.31 -2.98
N THR A 58 14.66 5.40 -3.92
CA THR A 58 13.73 6.54 -4.03
C THR A 58 12.33 6.10 -4.48
N LEU A 59 11.38 7.03 -4.44
CA LEU A 59 10.00 6.87 -4.92
C LEU A 59 9.71 7.74 -6.16
N CYS A 60 10.70 8.01 -7.00
CA CYS A 60 10.55 8.94 -8.13
C CYS A 60 10.73 8.28 -9.50
N GLY A 61 10.22 8.97 -10.52
CA GLY A 61 10.32 8.59 -11.93
C GLY A 61 9.16 7.71 -12.38
N ASN A 62 8.42 8.19 -13.39
CA ASN A 62 7.33 7.45 -14.07
C ASN A 62 6.42 6.72 -13.08
N ALA A 63 5.92 7.44 -12.06
CA ALA A 63 5.18 6.84 -10.96
C ALA A 63 3.81 6.32 -11.42
N LYS A 64 3.48 5.10 -11.05
CA LYS A 64 2.24 4.41 -11.43
C LYS A 64 1.68 3.62 -10.27
N VAL A 65 0.39 3.29 -10.34
CA VAL A 65 -0.28 2.41 -9.38
C VAL A 65 -0.90 1.22 -10.07
N ALA A 66 -0.81 0.05 -9.44
CA ALA A 66 -1.49 -1.17 -9.85
C ALA A 66 -2.49 -1.61 -8.78
N ASP A 67 -3.73 -1.84 -9.19
CA ASP A 67 -4.78 -2.48 -8.40
C ASP A 67 -5.09 -3.84 -9.04
N VAL A 68 -4.54 -4.89 -8.43
CA VAL A 68 -4.50 -6.25 -8.97
C VAL A 68 -5.47 -7.15 -8.22
N GLY A 69 -6.34 -7.85 -8.93
CA GLY A 69 -7.32 -8.75 -8.33
C GLY A 69 -8.30 -7.97 -7.45
N GLY A 70 -8.60 -8.47 -6.25
CA GLY A 70 -9.43 -7.73 -5.30
C GLY A 70 -9.96 -8.57 -4.14
N VAL A 71 -10.54 -7.90 -3.15
CA VAL A 71 -11.23 -8.53 -2.02
C VAL A 71 -12.27 -9.57 -2.46
N PRO A 72 -13.02 -9.40 -3.57
CA PRO A 72 -13.92 -10.45 -4.08
C PRO A 72 -13.26 -11.78 -4.50
N TYR A 73 -11.93 -11.85 -4.60
CA TYR A 73 -11.21 -13.13 -4.74
C TYR A 73 -10.85 -13.76 -3.39
N LEU A 74 -10.90 -13.02 -2.29
CA LEU A 74 -10.69 -13.51 -0.93
C LEU A 74 -12.00 -13.95 -0.26
N ILE A 75 -13.09 -13.21 -0.50
CA ILE A 75 -14.37 -13.41 0.16
C ILE A 75 -15.52 -13.43 -0.86
N PRO A 76 -16.67 -14.06 -0.54
CA PRO A 76 -17.01 -14.72 0.73
C PRO A 76 -16.23 -16.02 0.99
N THR A 77 -15.68 -16.64 -0.06
CA THR A 77 -14.80 -17.82 0.02
C THR A 77 -13.57 -17.57 -0.86
N PRO A 78 -12.34 -17.92 -0.41
CA PRO A 78 -11.12 -17.60 -1.15
C PRO A 78 -10.96 -18.43 -2.43
N HIS A 79 -10.63 -17.74 -3.53
CA HIS A 79 -10.38 -18.32 -4.86
C HIS A 79 -8.93 -18.77 -5.03
N LEU A 80 -8.47 -19.73 -4.21
CA LEU A 80 -7.07 -20.20 -4.20
C LEU A 80 -6.64 -20.97 -5.46
N ASN A 81 -7.57 -21.28 -6.35
CA ASN A 81 -7.27 -21.84 -7.68
C ASN A 81 -6.73 -20.78 -8.66
N LYS A 82 -6.86 -19.48 -8.34
CA LYS A 82 -6.24 -18.43 -9.15
C LYS A 82 -4.72 -18.49 -9.03
N PRO A 83 -3.98 -18.35 -10.14
CA PRO A 83 -2.52 -18.34 -10.10
C PRO A 83 -2.00 -17.14 -9.30
N ALA A 84 -0.79 -17.26 -8.78
CA ALA A 84 -0.11 -16.14 -8.15
C ALA A 84 0.26 -15.07 -9.20
N TYR A 85 0.19 -13.80 -8.78
CA TYR A 85 0.67 -12.65 -9.54
C TYR A 85 2.13 -12.40 -9.19
N SER A 86 2.99 -12.24 -10.19
CA SER A 86 4.39 -11.84 -9.96
C SER A 86 4.52 -10.32 -9.95
N LEU A 87 5.17 -9.78 -8.92
CA LEU A 87 5.47 -8.34 -8.80
C LEU A 87 6.30 -7.85 -9.99
N ILE A 88 7.24 -8.67 -10.45
CA ILE A 88 8.14 -8.35 -11.57
C ILE A 88 7.37 -8.40 -12.90
N GLU A 89 6.51 -9.42 -13.11
CA GLU A 89 5.63 -9.46 -14.29
C GLU A 89 4.70 -8.23 -14.35
N ILE A 90 4.16 -7.79 -13.21
CA ILE A 90 3.34 -6.58 -13.12
C ILE A 90 4.16 -5.33 -13.48
N GLY A 91 5.38 -5.21 -12.95
CA GLY A 91 6.29 -4.12 -13.33
C GLY A 91 6.56 -4.08 -14.84
N HIS A 92 6.87 -5.22 -15.45
CA HIS A 92 7.05 -5.32 -16.91
C HIS A 92 5.77 -4.97 -17.69
N LEU A 93 4.60 -5.43 -17.23
CA LEU A 93 3.30 -5.12 -17.83
C LEU A 93 3.00 -3.62 -17.81
N MET A 94 3.48 -2.90 -16.78
CA MET A 94 3.36 -1.45 -16.66
C MET A 94 4.44 -0.68 -17.43
N GLY A 95 5.36 -1.39 -18.10
CA GLY A 95 6.40 -0.83 -18.96
C GLY A 95 7.74 -0.58 -18.26
N PHE A 96 7.95 -1.07 -17.04
CA PHE A 96 9.20 -0.87 -16.30
C PHE A 96 10.22 -1.96 -16.61
N LYS A 97 11.45 -1.56 -16.94
CA LYS A 97 12.62 -2.47 -17.05
C LYS A 97 13.35 -2.65 -15.71
N GLN A 98 13.23 -1.66 -14.85
CA GLN A 98 13.63 -1.65 -13.45
C GLN A 98 12.54 -0.93 -12.67
N ALA A 99 12.24 -1.35 -11.45
CA ALA A 99 11.28 -0.64 -10.64
C ALA A 99 11.45 -0.90 -9.15
N SER A 100 11.15 0.12 -8.36
CA SER A 100 10.80 -0.02 -6.95
C SER A 100 9.29 -0.24 -6.84
N ILE A 101 8.89 -1.27 -6.10
CA ILE A 101 7.51 -1.68 -5.85
C ILE A 101 7.28 -1.71 -4.35
N VAL A 102 6.32 -0.90 -3.90
CA VAL A 102 5.87 -0.87 -2.50
C VAL A 102 4.35 -0.96 -2.42
N GLY A 103 3.82 -1.54 -1.34
CA GLY A 103 2.38 -1.51 -1.11
C GLY A 103 1.88 -2.57 -0.13
N ALA A 104 0.67 -3.06 -0.40
CA ALA A 104 -0.04 -4.02 0.43
C ALA A 104 -0.66 -5.13 -0.43
N SER A 105 -0.49 -6.39 -0.04
CA SER A 105 -1.09 -7.51 -0.76
C SER A 105 -1.40 -8.68 0.17
N PHE A 106 -2.20 -9.60 -0.35
CA PHE A 106 -2.37 -10.91 0.27
C PHE A 106 -1.13 -11.79 -0.03
N SER A 107 -0.80 -12.75 0.82
CA SER A 107 0.42 -13.56 0.66
C SER A 107 0.35 -14.58 -0.50
N PRO A 108 1.50 -15.07 -1.01
CA PRO A 108 1.51 -16.28 -1.81
C PRO A 108 1.20 -17.48 -0.89
N HIS A 109 -0.09 -17.81 -0.74
CA HIS A 109 -0.60 -18.70 0.31
C HIS A 109 0.10 -20.06 0.35
N ALA A 110 0.37 -20.66 -0.81
CA ALA A 110 1.02 -21.96 -0.91
C ALA A 110 2.49 -21.96 -0.41
N ILE A 111 3.13 -20.80 -0.32
CA ILE A 111 4.53 -20.64 0.09
C ILE A 111 4.62 -20.16 1.54
N CYS A 112 3.83 -19.14 1.90
CA CYS A 112 3.95 -18.46 3.19
C CYS A 112 2.87 -18.84 4.21
N GLY A 113 1.84 -19.59 3.80
CA GLY A 113 0.56 -19.65 4.52
C GLY A 113 -0.17 -18.32 4.43
N ASN A 114 -1.24 -18.15 5.21
CA ASN A 114 -1.94 -16.87 5.25
C ASN A 114 -1.13 -15.81 6.01
N CYS A 115 -0.84 -14.68 5.37
CA CYS A 115 -0.23 -13.54 6.02
C CYS A 115 -0.58 -12.22 5.31
N GLU A 116 -0.49 -11.12 6.04
CA GLU A 116 -0.44 -9.78 5.45
C GLU A 116 0.92 -9.62 4.79
N LEU A 117 0.98 -9.59 3.45
CA LEU A 117 2.23 -9.38 2.73
C LEU A 117 2.46 -7.88 2.55
N ILE A 118 3.68 -7.44 2.78
CA ILE A 118 4.08 -6.03 2.67
C ILE A 118 5.14 -5.93 1.56
N PRO A 119 4.74 -5.92 0.27
CA PRO A 119 5.64 -5.82 -0.87
C PRO A 119 6.59 -4.63 -0.72
N ASN A 120 7.88 -4.91 -0.78
CA ASN A 120 8.96 -3.92 -0.71
C ASN A 120 10.15 -4.47 -1.50
N LEU A 121 10.17 -4.22 -2.79
CA LEU A 121 11.07 -4.88 -3.73
C LEU A 121 11.61 -3.88 -4.74
N TYR A 122 12.88 -4.01 -5.08
CA TYR A 122 13.49 -3.30 -6.20
C TYR A 122 14.12 -4.31 -7.15
N TYR A 123 13.73 -4.27 -8.42
CA TYR A 123 14.36 -5.11 -9.45
C TYR A 123 15.00 -4.26 -10.53
N TYR A 124 16.08 -4.78 -11.11
CA TYR A 124 16.80 -4.15 -12.21
C TYR A 124 17.55 -5.21 -13.02
N THR A 125 17.95 -4.88 -14.25
CA THR A 125 18.88 -5.69 -15.03
C THR A 125 20.29 -5.13 -14.85
N ASP A 126 21.24 -5.95 -14.40
CA ASP A 126 22.63 -5.53 -14.25
C ASP A 126 23.37 -5.47 -15.61
N ASP A 127 24.62 -4.99 -15.60
CA ASP A 127 25.45 -4.84 -16.80
C ASP A 127 25.71 -6.18 -17.54
N SER A 128 25.51 -7.32 -16.86
CA SER A 128 25.62 -8.65 -17.47
C SER A 128 24.34 -9.12 -18.15
N GLY A 129 23.27 -8.34 -18.08
CA GLY A 129 21.94 -8.71 -18.58
C GLY A 129 21.15 -9.59 -17.62
N GLN A 130 21.61 -9.78 -16.38
CA GLN A 130 20.94 -10.61 -15.40
C GLN A 130 19.93 -9.78 -14.58
N LEU A 131 18.72 -10.32 -14.40
CA LEU A 131 17.73 -9.76 -13.49
C LEU A 131 18.22 -9.91 -12.03
N ARG A 132 18.32 -8.78 -11.34
CA ARG A 132 18.61 -8.67 -9.91
C ARG A 132 17.38 -8.19 -9.17
N VAL A 133 17.24 -8.66 -7.94
CA VAL A 133 16.10 -8.36 -7.07
C VAL A 133 16.63 -8.11 -5.67
N GLU A 134 16.48 -6.88 -5.20
CA GLU A 134 16.59 -6.51 -3.79
C GLU A 134 15.21 -6.69 -3.16
N ASN A 135 15.09 -7.61 -2.22
CA ASN A 135 13.80 -7.99 -1.64
C ASN A 135 13.77 -7.74 -0.13
N GLU A 136 13.09 -6.67 0.25
CA GLU A 136 12.84 -6.26 1.64
C GLU A 136 11.37 -6.48 2.02
N THR A 137 10.67 -7.36 1.28
CA THR A 137 9.27 -7.72 1.55
C THR A 137 9.15 -8.38 2.92
N HIS A 138 8.12 -7.96 3.66
CA HIS A 138 7.77 -8.57 4.93
C HIS A 138 6.45 -9.33 4.82
N GLY A 139 6.21 -10.25 5.76
CA GLY A 139 4.93 -10.88 6.01
C GLY A 139 4.60 -10.81 7.49
N ALA A 140 3.36 -10.49 7.84
CA ALA A 140 2.86 -10.53 9.22
C ALA A 140 1.79 -11.62 9.36
N LYS A 141 1.98 -12.55 10.29
CA LYS A 141 1.03 -13.65 10.56
C LYS A 141 0.78 -13.82 12.05
N ILE A 142 -0.26 -14.59 12.38
CA ILE A 142 -0.60 -14.93 13.76
C ILE A 142 0.24 -16.14 14.21
N GLY A 143 0.98 -15.97 15.29
CA GLY A 143 1.76 -17.04 15.93
C GLY A 143 0.88 -17.99 16.75
N ALA A 144 1.49 -19.06 17.25
CA ALA A 144 0.76 -20.12 17.94
C ALA A 144 0.07 -19.66 19.24
N SER A 145 0.61 -18.63 19.90
CA SER A 145 0.01 -18.03 21.11
C SER A 145 -0.87 -16.83 20.77
N GLY A 146 -1.10 -16.58 19.47
CA GLY A 146 -1.88 -15.46 18.99
C GLY A 146 -1.11 -14.14 18.85
N GLU A 147 0.19 -14.12 19.10
CA GLU A 147 1.06 -12.97 18.90
C GLU A 147 1.24 -12.61 17.41
N CYS A 148 1.65 -11.37 17.12
CA CYS A 148 2.13 -11.01 15.79
C CYS A 148 3.51 -11.63 15.55
N VAL A 149 3.67 -12.33 14.43
CA VAL A 149 4.95 -12.85 13.94
C VAL A 149 5.25 -12.16 12.61
N LEU A 150 6.18 -11.20 12.66
CA LEU A 150 6.73 -10.56 11.47
C LEU A 150 7.94 -11.36 10.96
N PHE A 151 8.02 -11.59 9.66
CA PHE A 151 9.11 -12.31 9.01
C PHE A 151 9.39 -11.76 7.61
N LYS A 152 10.52 -12.15 7.01
CA LYS A 152 10.88 -11.81 5.62
C LYS A 152 10.74 -13.04 4.72
N PRO A 153 9.62 -13.19 3.97
CA PRO A 153 9.51 -14.25 2.99
C PRO A 153 10.41 -13.97 1.78
N ASN A 154 11.08 -14.99 1.26
CA ASN A 154 11.78 -14.89 -0.02
C ASN A 154 10.82 -15.17 -1.17
N VAL A 155 9.92 -14.22 -1.46
CA VAL A 155 8.87 -14.34 -2.49
C VAL A 155 8.83 -13.10 -3.36
N THR A 156 8.49 -13.27 -4.64
CA THR A 156 8.25 -12.16 -5.58
C THR A 156 6.84 -12.17 -6.15
N GLU A 157 5.96 -12.92 -5.49
CA GLU A 157 4.59 -13.19 -5.90
C GLU A 157 3.61 -12.94 -4.76
N PHE A 158 2.35 -12.72 -5.13
CA PHE A 158 1.23 -12.60 -4.21
C PHE A 158 -0.02 -13.26 -4.81
N ASN A 159 -1.02 -13.61 -3.99
CA ASN A 159 -2.29 -14.15 -4.47
C ASN A 159 -3.43 -13.15 -4.24
N LEU A 160 -4.58 -13.40 -4.88
CA LEU A 160 -5.90 -12.78 -4.65
C LEU A 160 -6.00 -11.25 -4.88
N LEU A 161 -5.21 -10.45 -4.20
CA LEU A 161 -5.26 -8.99 -4.28
C LEU A 161 -3.91 -8.34 -3.97
N GLY A 162 -3.63 -7.23 -4.63
CA GLY A 162 -2.46 -6.39 -4.36
C GLY A 162 -2.65 -4.97 -4.84
N ASN A 163 -2.28 -4.01 -4.00
CA ASN A 163 -2.32 -2.59 -4.28
C ASN A 163 -0.91 -2.05 -4.18
N LEU A 164 -0.34 -1.67 -5.33
CA LEU A 164 1.09 -1.43 -5.49
C LEU A 164 1.34 -0.04 -6.06
N PHE A 165 2.31 0.66 -5.49
CA PHE A 165 2.94 1.83 -6.07
C PHE A 165 4.25 1.41 -6.73
N VAL A 166 4.45 1.81 -7.98
CA VAL A 166 5.58 1.39 -8.83
C VAL A 166 6.24 2.61 -9.45
N CYS A 167 7.56 2.68 -9.38
CA CYS A 167 8.34 3.78 -9.97
C CYS A 167 9.73 3.32 -10.42
N ASP A 168 10.42 4.15 -11.21
CA ASP A 168 11.76 3.85 -11.72
C ASP A 168 12.86 3.81 -10.63
N ALA A 169 12.57 4.32 -9.43
CA ALA A 169 13.51 4.56 -8.33
C ALA A 169 14.67 5.52 -8.70
N LYS A 170 14.39 6.55 -9.50
CA LYS A 170 15.38 7.56 -9.92
C LYS A 170 15.50 8.72 -8.94
N PRO A 171 16.63 9.45 -8.89
CA PRO A 171 16.73 10.70 -8.15
C PRO A 171 15.61 11.67 -8.56
N GLY A 172 15.03 12.38 -7.59
CA GLY A 172 13.93 13.30 -7.83
C GLY A 172 13.38 13.90 -6.56
N LYS A 173 12.27 14.63 -6.68
CA LYS A 173 11.58 15.27 -5.56
C LYS A 173 10.38 14.44 -5.10
N VAL A 174 10.05 14.58 -3.83
CA VAL A 174 8.96 13.90 -3.13
C VAL A 174 8.22 14.86 -2.22
N LEU A 175 7.00 14.50 -1.85
CA LEU A 175 6.26 15.15 -0.77
C LEU A 175 6.68 14.55 0.56
N LYS A 176 7.23 15.39 1.43
CA LYS A 176 7.41 15.08 2.84
C LYS A 176 6.25 15.64 3.64
N ILE A 177 5.54 14.79 4.37
CA ILE A 177 4.42 15.18 5.23
C ILE A 177 4.80 14.85 6.66
N LYS A 178 4.74 15.84 7.55
CA LYS A 178 4.74 15.63 9.00
C LYS A 178 3.39 16.06 9.55
N ALA A 179 2.80 15.23 10.39
CA ALA A 179 1.54 15.53 11.06
C ALA A 179 1.57 14.95 12.47
N SER A 180 1.15 15.71 13.48
CA SER A 180 1.07 15.23 14.87
C SER A 180 -0.21 15.68 15.55
N LYS A 181 -0.60 14.93 16.59
CA LYS A 181 -1.78 15.21 17.43
C LYS A 181 -3.06 15.30 16.62
N ARG A 182 -3.65 14.14 16.33
CA ARG A 182 -4.89 14.03 15.56
C ARG A 182 -6.06 14.59 16.37
N ILE A 183 -6.81 15.51 15.77
CA ILE A 183 -7.95 16.22 16.38
C ILE A 183 -9.30 15.93 15.72
N ALA A 184 -9.31 15.10 14.66
CA ALA A 184 -10.51 14.71 13.93
C ALA A 184 -10.64 13.18 13.79
N GLY A 185 -11.82 12.73 13.34
CA GLY A 185 -12.15 11.31 13.23
C GLY A 185 -11.40 10.56 12.12
N ASP A 186 -11.02 11.24 11.04
CA ASP A 186 -10.33 10.60 9.91
C ASP A 186 -8.89 10.19 10.28
N ASN A 187 -8.51 8.96 9.94
CA ASN A 187 -7.13 8.48 10.07
C ASN A 187 -6.17 9.28 9.13
N PHE A 188 -4.85 9.07 9.25
CA PHE A 188 -3.86 9.78 8.45
C PHE A 188 -4.09 9.72 6.93
N THR A 189 -4.22 8.54 6.35
CA THR A 189 -4.38 8.33 4.91
C THR A 189 -5.75 8.79 4.39
N THR A 190 -6.82 8.56 5.16
CA THR A 190 -8.17 9.06 4.89
C THR A 190 -8.21 10.59 4.91
N SER A 191 -7.54 11.25 5.85
CA SER A 191 -7.50 12.73 5.92
C SER A 191 -6.85 13.36 4.68
N ILE A 192 -5.77 12.74 4.17
CA ILE A 192 -5.11 13.14 2.91
C ILE A 192 -6.07 12.90 1.74
N ARG A 193 -6.66 11.70 1.66
CA ARG A 193 -7.60 11.32 0.59
C ARG A 193 -8.78 12.27 0.51
N ASN A 194 -9.38 12.61 1.65
CA ASN A 194 -10.52 13.52 1.75
C ASN A 194 -10.11 14.94 1.36
N THR A 195 -8.95 15.44 1.81
CA THR A 195 -8.40 16.74 1.39
C THR A 195 -8.23 16.82 -0.14
N LEU A 196 -7.65 15.77 -0.75
CA LEU A 196 -7.48 15.72 -2.21
C LEU A 196 -8.83 15.63 -2.93
N ARG A 197 -9.80 14.87 -2.39
CA ARG A 197 -11.14 14.76 -2.95
C ARG A 197 -11.90 16.09 -2.91
N GLU A 198 -11.81 16.83 -1.81
CA GLU A 198 -12.39 18.18 -1.68
C GLU A 198 -11.83 19.13 -2.76
N LYS A 199 -10.51 19.06 -3.02
CA LYS A 199 -9.84 19.94 -3.99
C LYS A 199 -10.11 19.57 -5.45
N TYR A 200 -9.99 18.28 -5.79
CA TYR A 200 -9.94 17.83 -7.18
C TYR A 200 -11.24 17.19 -7.68
N GLY A 201 -12.22 16.97 -6.79
CA GLY A 201 -13.50 16.37 -7.13
C GLY A 201 -13.31 14.99 -7.76
N THR A 202 -13.96 14.75 -8.91
CA THR A 202 -13.89 13.49 -9.66
C THR A 202 -12.60 13.27 -10.43
N ASN A 203 -11.70 14.26 -10.47
CA ASN A 203 -10.38 14.07 -11.05
C ASN A 203 -9.51 13.30 -10.06
N ARG A 204 -9.33 12.00 -10.31
CA ARG A 204 -8.59 11.09 -9.41
C ARG A 204 -7.12 11.50 -9.30
N VAL A 205 -6.69 11.66 -8.06
CA VAL A 205 -5.29 11.70 -7.65
C VAL A 205 -5.00 10.40 -6.91
N SER A 206 -3.96 9.67 -7.33
CA SER A 206 -3.52 8.46 -6.63
C SER A 206 -2.13 8.70 -6.06
N VAL A 207 -1.94 8.31 -4.81
CA VAL A 207 -0.71 8.56 -4.05
C VAL A 207 -0.22 7.24 -3.49
N GLY A 208 1.09 7.07 -3.44
CA GLY A 208 1.71 5.95 -2.77
C GLY A 208 3.09 6.29 -2.24
N GLY A 209 3.64 5.36 -1.46
CA GLY A 209 4.95 5.49 -0.85
C GLY A 209 4.97 4.92 0.56
N VAL A 210 5.73 5.58 1.44
CA VAL A 210 5.96 5.13 2.81
C VAL A 210 5.61 6.23 3.81
N PHE A 211 4.98 5.85 4.91
CA PHE A 211 4.94 6.69 6.10
C PHE A 211 5.36 5.92 7.34
N VAL A 212 5.91 6.63 8.30
CA VAL A 212 6.35 6.10 9.58
C VAL A 212 5.50 6.71 10.66
N ILE A 213 4.86 5.86 11.47
CA ILE A 213 4.29 6.28 12.75
C ILE A 213 5.48 6.34 13.71
N LYS A 214 5.98 7.53 13.99
CA LYS A 214 7.18 7.80 14.79
C LYS A 214 6.94 7.66 16.29
N GLN A 215 5.77 8.07 16.73
CA GLN A 215 5.29 8.02 18.11
C GLN A 215 3.82 7.61 18.14
N GLY A 216 3.39 6.99 19.24
CA GLY A 216 2.03 6.53 19.45
C GLY A 216 1.83 5.04 19.21
N ALA A 217 0.59 4.65 18.96
CA ALA A 217 0.20 3.29 18.58
C ALA A 217 -0.88 3.31 17.50
N ALA A 218 -1.06 2.18 16.82
CA ALA A 218 -2.06 2.01 15.79
C ALA A 218 -2.78 0.66 15.91
N LYS A 219 -4.05 0.67 15.51
CA LYS A 219 -4.86 -0.52 15.34
C LYS A 219 -4.51 -1.18 14.02
N LEU A 220 -3.92 -2.35 14.10
CA LEU A 220 -3.61 -3.19 12.94
C LEU A 220 -4.42 -4.49 13.02
N HIS A 221 -4.64 -5.14 11.88
CA HIS A 221 -5.14 -6.50 11.84
C HIS A 221 -4.19 -7.45 11.13
N ILE A 222 -4.33 -8.73 11.45
CA ILE A 222 -3.73 -9.83 10.72
C ILE A 222 -4.83 -10.86 10.48
N MET A 223 -5.00 -11.30 9.24
CA MET A 223 -5.89 -12.40 8.92
C MET A 223 -5.41 -13.71 9.58
N PRO A 224 -6.27 -14.45 10.29
CA PRO A 224 -5.96 -15.81 10.74
C PRO A 224 -6.04 -16.81 9.57
N GLU A 225 -5.96 -18.10 9.84
CA GLU A 225 -6.25 -19.13 8.81
C GLU A 225 -7.53 -18.82 8.02
N LEU A 226 -7.50 -19.12 6.73
CA LEU A 226 -8.60 -18.81 5.81
C LEU A 226 -9.91 -19.43 6.33
N SER A 227 -10.98 -18.62 6.27
CA SER A 227 -12.29 -19.04 6.77
C SER A 227 -12.77 -20.30 6.04
N LYS A 228 -13.26 -21.28 6.81
CA LYS A 228 -13.88 -22.51 6.30
C LYS A 228 -15.35 -22.31 5.95
N THR A 229 -15.94 -21.20 6.37
CA THR A 229 -17.33 -20.81 6.10
C THR A 229 -17.37 -19.48 5.36
N PRO A 230 -18.34 -19.27 4.45
CA PRO A 230 -18.44 -18.02 3.71
C PRO A 230 -18.58 -16.80 4.64
N LEU A 231 -17.77 -15.76 4.41
CA LEU A 231 -17.87 -14.47 5.11
C LEU A 231 -18.76 -13.54 4.28
N ASN A 232 -20.03 -13.42 4.65
CA ASN A 232 -21.05 -12.75 3.82
C ASN A 232 -21.34 -11.32 4.26
N THR A 233 -20.83 -10.88 5.40
CA THR A 233 -21.10 -9.55 5.95
C THR A 233 -19.81 -8.89 6.46
N PRO A 234 -19.78 -7.55 6.57
CA PRO A 234 -18.67 -6.87 7.24
C PRO A 234 -18.47 -7.33 8.69
N GLU A 235 -19.56 -7.71 9.38
CA GLU A 235 -19.49 -8.29 10.73
C GLU A 235 -18.80 -9.66 10.72
N ASP A 236 -19.11 -10.53 9.76
CA ASP A 236 -18.42 -11.82 9.60
C ASP A 236 -16.92 -11.61 9.42
N VAL A 237 -16.54 -10.65 8.59
CA VAL A 237 -15.12 -10.37 8.32
C VAL A 237 -14.45 -9.80 9.57
N ASN A 238 -15.07 -8.81 10.24
CA ASN A 238 -14.52 -8.24 11.46
C ASN A 238 -14.39 -9.27 12.59
N ASN A 239 -15.31 -10.23 12.70
CA ASN A 239 -15.21 -11.32 13.68
C ASN A 239 -14.14 -12.36 13.32
N TRP A 240 -13.83 -12.52 12.03
CA TRP A 240 -12.76 -13.38 11.55
C TRP A 240 -11.38 -12.74 11.72
N LEU A 241 -11.23 -11.44 11.44
CA LEU A 241 -9.97 -10.73 11.56
C LEU A 241 -9.47 -10.66 13.00
N LYS A 242 -8.16 -10.80 13.20
CA LYS A 242 -7.54 -10.56 14.50
C LYS A 242 -6.92 -9.18 14.57
N PHE A 243 -7.43 -8.35 15.47
CA PHE A 243 -6.95 -6.99 15.70
C PHE A 243 -5.90 -6.92 16.81
N TYR A 244 -4.98 -5.97 16.65
CA TYR A 244 -3.88 -5.68 17.54
C TYR A 244 -3.75 -4.17 17.70
N GLU A 245 -3.37 -3.72 18.89
CA GLU A 245 -2.77 -2.41 19.07
C GLU A 245 -1.25 -2.56 19.02
N MET A 246 -0.61 -1.89 18.05
CA MET A 246 0.83 -1.98 17.80
C MET A 246 1.49 -0.63 18.02
N LYS A 247 2.61 -0.63 18.76
CA LYS A 247 3.33 0.60 19.11
C LYS A 247 4.29 1.03 18.01
N ALA A 248 4.47 2.34 17.90
CA ALA A 248 5.52 2.96 17.11
C ALA A 248 6.93 2.50 17.56
N PRO A 249 7.94 2.51 16.68
CA PRO A 249 7.84 2.92 15.27
C PRO A 249 7.20 1.84 14.38
N LEU A 250 6.29 2.25 13.49
CA LEU A 250 5.72 1.40 12.44
C LEU A 250 6.02 2.01 11.08
N ILE A 251 6.56 1.22 10.16
CA ILE A 251 6.84 1.60 8.78
C ILE A 251 5.71 1.06 7.91
N CYS A 252 4.97 1.95 7.27
CA CYS A 252 3.73 1.64 6.57
C CYS A 252 3.86 1.95 5.09
N LEU A 253 3.63 0.94 4.25
CA LEU A 253 3.62 1.05 2.79
C LEU A 253 2.18 1.17 2.34
N THR A 254 1.90 2.18 1.53
CA THR A 254 0.53 2.58 1.26
C THR A 254 0.28 2.92 -0.20
N VAL A 255 -0.96 2.65 -0.64
CA VAL A 255 -1.54 3.15 -1.87
C VAL A 255 -2.96 3.63 -1.55
N PHE A 256 -3.34 4.82 -2.03
CA PHE A 256 -4.71 5.31 -1.90
C PHE A 256 -5.10 6.22 -3.07
N HIS A 257 -6.41 6.33 -3.28
CA HIS A 257 -7.02 7.03 -4.41
C HIS A 257 -8.06 8.04 -3.90
N SER A 258 -8.01 9.30 -4.34
CA SER A 258 -8.98 10.32 -3.92
C SER A 258 -10.42 10.03 -4.40
N TYR A 259 -10.57 9.21 -5.44
CA TYR A 259 -11.85 8.87 -6.05
C TYR A 259 -11.79 7.51 -6.74
N ASP A 260 -12.91 6.79 -6.82
CA ASP A 260 -13.10 5.63 -7.70
C ASP A 260 -14.22 5.92 -8.72
N ASP A 261 -13.99 5.59 -9.99
CA ASP A 261 -14.85 5.83 -11.16
C ASP A 261 -15.48 4.51 -11.62
N ASP A 262 -15.97 3.74 -10.64
CA ASP A 262 -16.54 2.39 -10.79
C ASP A 262 -15.55 1.37 -11.37
N LEU A 263 -14.26 1.48 -11.01
CA LEU A 263 -13.27 0.44 -11.30
C LEU A 263 -13.16 -0.61 -10.18
N ASP A 264 -13.97 -0.46 -9.13
CA ASP A 264 -13.93 -1.31 -7.93
C ASP A 264 -12.52 -1.32 -7.34
N LEU A 265 -12.00 -0.12 -7.09
CA LEU A 265 -10.67 0.08 -6.52
C LEU A 265 -10.69 -0.12 -5.02
N ARG A 266 -9.59 -0.66 -4.48
CA ARG A 266 -9.33 -0.51 -3.05
C ARG A 266 -8.86 0.92 -2.81
N VAL A 267 -9.79 1.80 -2.44
CA VAL A 267 -9.55 3.26 -2.32
C VAL A 267 -8.44 3.63 -1.33
N GLU A 268 -8.14 2.75 -0.38
CA GLU A 268 -7.05 2.88 0.58
C GLU A 268 -6.58 1.50 1.01
N HIS A 269 -5.28 1.23 0.92
CA HIS A 269 -4.70 0.00 1.40
C HIS A 269 -3.28 0.24 1.94
N THR A 270 -3.09 -0.08 3.21
CA THR A 270 -1.84 0.16 3.93
C THR A 270 -1.47 -1.05 4.75
N HIS A 271 -0.29 -1.64 4.51
CA HIS A 271 0.30 -2.62 5.39
C HIS A 271 1.57 -2.04 6.05
N CYS A 272 1.83 -2.42 7.29
CA CYS A 272 2.97 -1.97 8.05
C CYS A 272 3.86 -3.12 8.51
N PHE A 273 5.13 -2.80 8.74
CA PHE A 273 6.13 -3.63 9.38
C PHE A 273 6.93 -2.77 10.38
N SER A 274 7.84 -3.39 11.13
CA SER A 274 8.70 -2.68 12.09
C SER A 274 10.02 -3.41 12.29
N THR A 275 10.96 -2.74 12.95
CA THR A 275 12.23 -3.32 13.37
C THR A 275 12.13 -4.08 14.71
N HIS A 276 10.95 -4.11 15.34
CA HIS A 276 10.70 -4.74 16.64
C HIS A 276 9.67 -5.88 16.60
N GLY A 277 9.27 -6.32 15.39
CA GLY A 277 8.46 -7.52 15.19
C GLY A 277 6.94 -7.30 15.07
N ALA A 278 6.48 -6.06 15.10
CA ALA A 278 5.09 -5.67 14.80
C ALA A 278 4.86 -5.47 13.29
N GLY A 279 3.66 -5.81 12.80
CA GLY A 279 3.21 -5.53 11.44
C GLY A 279 1.81 -6.07 11.15
N GLY A 280 1.29 -5.78 9.96
CA GLY A 280 -0.07 -6.16 9.56
C GLY A 280 -0.77 -5.04 8.79
N HIS A 281 -2.08 -5.15 8.63
CA HIS A 281 -2.91 -4.19 7.91
C HIS A 281 -3.35 -3.05 8.82
N TYR A 282 -3.04 -1.80 8.45
CA TYR A 282 -3.33 -0.59 9.22
C TYR A 282 -4.80 -0.15 9.11
N HIS A 283 -5.39 0.28 10.23
CA HIS A 283 -6.71 0.91 10.29
C HIS A 283 -6.63 2.39 10.66
N GLU A 284 -6.06 2.69 11.83
CA GLU A 284 -5.98 4.04 12.39
C GLU A 284 -4.98 4.08 13.55
N ASP A 285 -4.52 5.27 13.96
CA ASP A 285 -3.88 5.44 15.27
C ASP A 285 -4.88 5.27 16.42
N THR A 286 -4.39 4.78 17.56
CA THR A 286 -5.17 4.63 18.81
C THR A 286 -4.73 5.60 19.90
N THR A 287 -3.72 6.43 19.63
CA THR A 287 -3.20 7.45 20.55
C THR A 287 -3.20 8.82 19.88
N PRO A 288 -4.38 9.36 19.55
CA PRO A 288 -4.51 10.56 18.72
C PRO A 288 -3.77 11.78 19.29
N ASP A 289 -3.73 11.94 20.61
CA ASP A 289 -3.07 13.08 21.28
C ASP A 289 -1.53 13.01 21.23
N ASP A 290 -0.95 11.84 20.97
CA ASP A 290 0.50 11.58 21.01
C ASP A 290 1.07 11.15 19.67
N VAL A 291 0.23 10.88 18.67
CA VAL A 291 0.68 10.31 17.39
C VAL A 291 1.53 11.31 16.62
N GLU A 292 2.63 10.82 16.06
CA GLU A 292 3.49 11.57 15.13
C GLU A 292 3.70 10.77 13.85
N TYR A 293 3.35 11.36 12.71
CA TYR A 293 3.55 10.79 11.39
C TYR A 293 4.67 11.52 10.65
N GLU A 294 5.50 10.76 9.93
CA GLU A 294 6.39 11.27 8.88
C GLU A 294 6.22 10.43 7.61
N ALA A 295 5.82 11.06 6.51
CA ALA A 295 5.61 10.39 5.23
C ALA A 295 6.53 10.91 4.13
N ILE A 296 6.92 10.01 3.23
CA ILE A 296 7.54 10.31 1.94
C ILE A 296 6.66 9.70 0.86
N PHE A 297 5.98 10.56 0.11
CA PHE A 297 5.01 10.17 -0.91
C PHE A 297 5.34 10.75 -2.28
N ASN A 298 4.80 10.09 -3.29
CA ASN A 298 4.73 10.62 -4.64
C ASN A 298 3.35 10.37 -5.26
N VAL A 299 3.05 11.10 -6.33
CA VAL A 299 1.77 11.03 -7.06
C VAL A 299 1.94 10.19 -8.32
N ALA A 300 1.01 9.27 -8.56
CA ALA A 300 1.02 8.44 -9.75
C ALA A 300 0.38 9.15 -10.94
N GLU A 301 0.97 8.94 -12.12
CA GLU A 301 0.50 9.48 -13.40
C GLU A 301 -0.49 8.52 -14.09
N GLN A 302 -0.40 7.21 -13.79
CA GLN A 302 -1.23 6.18 -14.40
C GLN A 302 -1.70 5.13 -13.37
N LEU A 303 -2.92 4.66 -13.56
CA LEU A 303 -3.51 3.53 -12.84
C LEU A 303 -3.69 2.34 -13.78
N TYR A 304 -3.30 1.17 -13.30
CA TYR A 304 -3.49 -0.12 -13.96
C TYR A 304 -4.41 -0.99 -13.08
N ARG A 305 -5.65 -1.18 -13.51
CA ARG A 305 -6.57 -2.15 -12.92
C ARG A 305 -6.36 -3.50 -13.62
N ILE A 306 -5.83 -4.48 -12.90
CA ILE A 306 -5.37 -5.76 -13.46
C ILE A 306 -6.21 -6.91 -12.88
N ASP A 307 -6.71 -7.78 -13.76
CA ASP A 307 -7.51 -8.98 -13.39
C ASP A 307 -8.66 -8.68 -12.42
N ALA A 308 -9.38 -7.58 -12.66
CA ALA A 308 -10.51 -7.18 -11.84
C ALA A 308 -11.52 -8.33 -11.70
N PRO A 309 -12.03 -8.62 -10.49
CA PRO A 309 -13.09 -9.58 -10.31
C PRO A 309 -14.28 -9.24 -11.20
N PRO A 310 -15.02 -10.25 -11.71
CA PRO A 310 -16.29 -9.99 -12.36
C PRO A 310 -17.18 -9.22 -11.37
N MET A 311 -17.95 -8.24 -11.85
CA MET A 311 -18.83 -7.46 -10.97
C MET A 311 -19.78 -8.38 -10.19
N VAL A 312 -19.48 -8.59 -8.92
CA VAL A 312 -20.37 -9.22 -7.95
C VAL A 312 -20.76 -8.16 -6.93
N GLN A 313 -21.87 -8.37 -6.24
CA GLN A 313 -22.46 -7.45 -5.25
C GLN A 313 -21.38 -6.84 -4.33
N LYS A 314 -21.30 -5.49 -4.30
CA LYS A 314 -20.24 -4.76 -3.57
C LYS A 314 -20.30 -5.07 -2.07
N PHE A 315 -19.32 -5.80 -1.55
CA PHE A 315 -19.05 -5.87 -0.10
C PHE A 315 -17.99 -4.83 0.24
N HIS A 316 -18.37 -3.77 0.95
CA HIS A 316 -17.42 -2.80 1.48
C HIS A 316 -16.97 -3.30 2.86
N ILE A 317 -15.69 -3.62 3.00
CA ILE A 317 -15.07 -4.08 4.25
C ILE A 317 -13.79 -3.28 4.49
#